data_AF-A0A6G8S4H7-F1
#
_entry.id   AF-A0A6G8S4H7-F1
#
_cell.length_a   1.000
_cell.length_b   1.000
_cell.length_c   1.000
_cell.angle_alpha   90.00
_cell.angle_beta   90.00
_cell.angle_gamma   90.00
#
_symmetry.space_group_name_H-M   'P 1'
#
loop_
_entity.id
_entity.type
_entity.pdbx_description
1 polymer ?
#
loop_
_entity_poly.entity_id
_entity_poly.type
_entity_poly.pdbx_seq_one_letter_code
_entity_poly.pdbx_strand_id
1 'polypeptide(L)'
;MEGVWIPKHTQFFALHKHGPSDNPLENNTPNFFAKKSQMNKYPSAVSYNDAVQVAHSGNYKGEKRPMRTEMHKFVSKKGFCVARSKALANSHISSGGAEQFYVRDVDKNKLKPTGKLFNLD
;
A
#
# COMPACT_ATOMS: atom_id res chain seq x y z
N MET A 1 7.63 13.46 -8.76
CA MET A 1 8.09 12.35 -7.90
C MET A 1 9.35 12.80 -7.22
N GLU A 2 9.49 12.53 -5.93
CA GLU A 2 10.62 13.02 -5.12
C GLU A 2 11.33 11.83 -4.47
N GLY A 3 12.67 11.80 -4.52
CA GLY A 3 13.44 10.81 -3.76
C GLY A 3 13.49 11.21 -2.29
N VAL A 4 13.08 10.32 -1.39
CA VAL A 4 13.09 10.58 0.05
C VAL A 4 13.85 9.49 0.80
N TRP A 5 14.63 9.90 1.79
CA TRP A 5 15.31 8.99 2.69
C TRP A 5 14.35 8.47 3.75
N ILE A 6 14.32 7.15 3.89
CA ILE A 6 13.55 6.44 4.91
C ILE A 6 14.51 5.93 5.97
N PRO A 7 14.40 6.35 7.24
CA PRO A 7 15.23 5.83 8.31
C PRO A 7 14.81 4.41 8.70
N LYS A 8 15.72 3.68 9.34
CA LYS A 8 15.43 2.39 9.97
C LYS A 8 14.27 2.53 10.96
N HIS A 9 13.51 1.46 11.16
CA HIS A 9 12.32 1.38 12.02
C HIS A 9 11.10 2.22 11.59
N THR A 10 11.11 2.80 10.39
CA THR A 10 9.92 3.40 9.79
C THR A 10 8.85 2.34 9.49
N GLN A 11 7.60 2.68 9.77
CA GLN A 11 6.44 1.82 9.50
C GLN A 11 5.82 2.16 8.14
N PHE A 12 5.51 1.12 7.38
CA PHE A 12 4.83 1.18 6.10
C PHE A 12 3.63 0.26 6.09
N PHE A 13 2.65 0.60 5.26
CA PHE A 13 1.42 -0.15 5.13
C PHE A 13 1.14 -0.40 3.65
N ALA A 14 0.68 -1.59 3.33
CA ALA A 14 0.18 -1.95 2.01
C ALA A 14 -1.17 -2.66 2.17
N LEU A 15 -2.07 -2.48 1.22
CA LEU A 15 -3.35 -3.18 1.24
C LEU A 15 -3.14 -4.71 1.16
N HIS A 16 -3.90 -5.44 1.96
CA HIS A 16 -3.93 -6.90 2.00
C HIS A 16 -5.23 -7.40 1.33
N LYS A 17 -5.20 -8.41 0.46
CA LYS A 17 -4.02 -9.18 0.04
C LYS A 17 -3.16 -8.47 -1.01
N HIS A 18 -1.85 -8.53 -0.86
CA HIS A 18 -0.86 -8.10 -1.86
C HIS A 18 -0.25 -9.31 -2.62
N GLY A 19 -0.94 -10.45 -2.58
CA GLY A 19 -0.64 -11.68 -3.29
C GLY A 19 -1.80 -12.68 -3.16
N PRO A 20 -1.61 -13.97 -3.48
CA PRO A 20 -2.68 -14.96 -3.46
C PRO A 20 -3.07 -15.43 -2.05
N SER A 21 -2.16 -15.39 -1.07
CA SER A 21 -2.38 -16.02 0.25
C SER A 21 -3.14 -15.10 1.21
N ASP A 22 -4.03 -15.68 2.01
CA ASP A 22 -4.60 -15.05 3.21
C ASP A 22 -3.55 -14.80 4.28
N ASN A 23 -2.49 -15.60 4.33
CA ASN A 23 -1.39 -15.36 5.23
C ASN A 23 -0.53 -14.20 4.72
N PRO A 24 -0.46 -13.04 5.42
CA PRO A 24 0.31 -11.90 4.96
C PRO A 24 1.82 -12.15 4.85
N LEU A 25 2.34 -13.18 5.54
CA LEU A 25 3.75 -13.56 5.51
C LEU A 25 4.14 -14.44 4.32
N GLU A 26 3.18 -15.07 3.66
CA GLU A 26 3.41 -15.91 2.46
C GLU A 26 3.38 -15.09 1.17
N ASN A 27 2.86 -13.86 1.23
CA ASN A 27 2.81 -12.96 0.09
C ASN A 27 4.15 -12.23 -0.10
N ASN A 28 4.55 -12.04 -1.35
CA ASN A 28 5.74 -11.25 -1.69
C ASN A 28 5.60 -9.80 -1.21
N THR A 29 6.72 -9.20 -0.79
CA THR A 29 6.76 -7.77 -0.46
C THR A 29 6.34 -6.92 -1.68
N PRO A 30 5.32 -6.05 -1.57
CA PRO A 30 4.87 -5.22 -2.69
C PRO A 30 5.86 -4.08 -2.96
N ASN A 31 5.63 -3.31 -4.04
CA ASN A 31 6.44 -2.14 -4.36
C ASN A 31 5.84 -0.83 -3.83
N PHE A 32 4.52 -0.76 -3.67
CA PHE A 32 3.83 0.45 -3.23
C PHE A 32 3.38 0.34 -1.79
N PHE A 33 3.70 1.37 -1.02
CA PHE A 33 3.35 1.49 0.38
C PHE A 33 2.80 2.88 0.67
N ALA A 34 2.14 3.01 1.82
CA ALA A 34 1.67 4.27 2.36
C ALA A 34 1.96 4.36 3.86
N LYS A 35 1.77 5.55 4.44
CA LYS A 35 1.86 5.79 5.88
C LYS A 35 0.50 5.54 6.54
N LYS A 36 0.50 5.13 7.81
CA LYS A 36 -0.74 4.94 8.60
C LYS A 36 -1.60 6.21 8.64
N SER A 37 -0.96 7.38 8.73
CA SER A 37 -1.67 8.68 8.80
C SER A 37 -2.55 8.97 7.58
N GLN A 38 -2.32 8.30 6.44
CA GLN A 38 -3.19 8.41 5.27
C GLN A 38 -4.60 7.87 5.57
N MET A 39 -4.75 6.92 6.50
CA MET A 39 -6.06 6.43 6.94
C MET A 39 -6.93 7.53 7.56
N ASN A 40 -6.34 8.53 8.22
CA ASN A 40 -7.12 9.62 8.80
C ASN A 40 -7.81 10.47 7.70
N LYS A 41 -7.24 10.49 6.49
CA LYS A 41 -7.79 11.20 5.33
C LYS A 41 -8.70 10.30 4.49
N TYR A 42 -8.49 9.00 4.53
CA TYR A 42 -9.22 7.97 3.79
C TYR A 42 -9.67 6.90 4.78
N PRO A 43 -10.72 7.18 5.58
CA PRO A 43 -11.05 6.42 6.78
C PRO A 43 -11.75 5.09 6.53
N SER A 44 -12.18 4.83 5.29
CA SER A 44 -12.86 3.58 4.92
C SER A 44 -12.07 2.78 3.89
N ALA A 45 -12.29 1.47 3.85
CA ALA A 45 -11.73 0.57 2.84
C ALA A 45 -11.93 1.09 1.41
N VAL A 46 -13.15 1.52 1.06
CA VAL A 46 -13.46 2.10 -0.27
C VAL A 46 -12.58 3.31 -0.54
N SER A 47 -12.63 4.30 0.35
CA SER A 47 -11.89 5.55 0.17
C SER A 47 -10.38 5.34 0.06
N TYR A 48 -9.84 4.35 0.79
CA TYR A 48 -8.42 4.06 0.76
C TYR A 48 -8.00 3.34 -0.53
N ASN A 49 -8.74 2.29 -0.95
CA ASN A 49 -8.48 1.59 -2.22
C ASN A 49 -8.54 2.58 -3.40
N ASP A 50 -9.54 3.45 -3.41
CA ASP A 50 -9.69 4.50 -4.41
C ASP A 50 -8.52 5.48 -4.36
N ALA A 51 -8.18 6.00 -3.18
CA ALA A 51 -7.11 6.98 -3.04
C ALA A 51 -5.73 6.45 -3.48
N VAL A 52 -5.47 5.15 -3.31
CA VAL A 52 -4.23 4.48 -3.78
C VAL A 52 -4.35 3.85 -5.17
N GLN A 53 -5.47 4.05 -5.87
CA GLN A 53 -5.73 3.58 -7.23
C GLN A 53 -5.66 2.06 -7.39
N VAL A 54 -6.22 1.35 -6.42
CA VAL A 54 -6.26 -0.11 -6.42
C VAL A 54 -7.60 -0.59 -6.95
N ALA A 55 -7.55 -1.29 -8.08
CA ALA A 55 -8.71 -1.89 -8.72
C ALA A 55 -9.29 -3.04 -7.88
N HIS A 56 -10.62 -3.11 -7.87
CA HIS A 56 -11.45 -4.18 -7.33
C HIS A 56 -12.78 -4.26 -8.09
N SER A 57 -13.55 -5.32 -7.85
CA SER A 57 -14.84 -5.58 -8.51
C SER A 57 -15.86 -4.45 -8.41
N GLY A 58 -15.81 -3.69 -7.32
CA GLY A 58 -16.64 -2.50 -7.09
C GLY A 58 -16.22 -1.19 -7.79
N ASN A 59 -14.98 -1.06 -8.29
CA ASN A 59 -14.49 0.21 -8.87
C ASN A 59 -13.82 0.07 -10.26
N TYR A 60 -13.60 -1.13 -10.78
CA TYR A 60 -13.01 -1.33 -12.10
C TYR A 60 -13.68 -2.47 -12.88
N LYS A 61 -14.12 -2.17 -14.11
CA LYS A 61 -14.81 -3.15 -14.96
C LYS A 61 -13.87 -4.29 -15.35
N GLY A 62 -14.31 -5.52 -15.07
CA GLY A 62 -13.57 -6.75 -15.42
C GLY A 62 -12.61 -7.23 -14.33
N GLU A 63 -12.43 -6.49 -13.24
CA GLU A 63 -11.72 -7.00 -12.07
C GLU A 63 -12.63 -7.93 -11.27
N LYS A 64 -12.08 -9.08 -10.86
CA LYS A 64 -12.81 -10.10 -10.08
C LYS A 64 -12.43 -10.06 -8.60
N ARG A 65 -11.30 -9.44 -8.26
CA ARG A 65 -10.83 -9.36 -6.88
C ARG A 65 -11.78 -8.50 -6.05
N PRO A 66 -12.15 -8.96 -4.84
CA PRO A 66 -12.90 -8.11 -3.92
C PRO A 66 -12.04 -6.92 -3.47
N MET A 67 -12.72 -5.91 -2.95
CA MET A 67 -12.07 -4.79 -2.29
C MET A 67 -11.22 -5.28 -1.12
N ARG A 68 -10.04 -4.67 -0.94
CA ARG A 68 -9.14 -5.00 0.17
C ARG A 68 -9.58 -4.23 1.41
N THR A 69 -9.87 -4.95 2.50
CA THR A 69 -10.41 -4.38 3.74
C THR A 69 -9.36 -4.27 4.84
N GLU A 70 -8.14 -4.74 4.60
CA GLU A 70 -7.08 -4.75 5.59
C GLU A 70 -5.79 -4.16 5.04
N MET A 71 -4.92 -3.71 5.94
CA MET A 71 -3.55 -3.30 5.63
C MET A 71 -2.54 -4.17 6.36
N HIS A 72 -1.55 -4.67 5.61
CA HIS A 72 -0.39 -5.34 6.18
C HIS A 72 0.70 -4.32 6.53
N LYS A 73 1.19 -4.40 7.78
CA LYS A 73 2.31 -3.59 8.26
C LYS A 73 3.66 -4.18 7.89
N PHE A 74 4.55 -3.29 7.46
CA PHE A 74 5.95 -3.52 7.22
C PHE A 74 6.80 -2.56 8.04
N VAL A 75 8.03 -2.95 8.35
CA VAL A 75 9.00 -2.11 9.05
C VAL A 75 10.34 -2.12 8.33
N SER A 76 10.94 -0.97 8.11
CA SER A 76 12.28 -0.87 7.54
C SER A 76 13.34 -1.40 8.51
N LYS A 77 14.13 -2.37 8.07
CA LYS A 77 15.28 -2.96 8.79
C LYS A 77 16.57 -2.15 8.64
N LYS A 78 16.68 -1.36 7.56
CA LYS A 78 17.81 -0.49 7.24
C LYS A 78 17.27 0.80 6.62
N GLY A 79 18.05 1.87 6.65
CA GLY A 79 17.71 3.09 5.94
C GLY A 79 17.87 2.92 4.42
N PHE A 80 17.03 3.59 3.64
CA PHE A 80 17.05 3.51 2.17
C PHE A 80 16.31 4.66 1.50
N CYS A 81 16.64 4.94 0.25
CA CYS A 81 15.89 5.88 -0.57
C CYS A 81 14.68 5.19 -1.19
N VAL A 82 13.54 5.86 -1.13
CA VAL A 82 12.33 5.49 -1.87
C VAL A 82 11.90 6.67 -2.71
N ALA A 83 11.04 6.41 -3.68
CA ALA A 83 10.41 7.49 -4.39
C ALA A 83 9.02 7.75 -3.83
N ARG A 84 8.72 9.02 -3.59
CA ARG A 84 7.47 9.53 -3.02
C ARG A 84 6.69 10.25 -4.10
N SER A 85 5.40 9.93 -4.19
CA SER A 85 4.49 10.56 -5.14
C SER A 85 3.05 10.46 -4.64
N LYS A 86 2.12 11.14 -5.32
CA LYS A 86 0.68 10.92 -5.12
C LYS A 86 0.18 9.98 -6.22
N ALA A 87 -0.71 9.06 -5.85
CA ALA A 87 -1.45 8.29 -6.84
C ALA A 87 -2.30 9.26 -7.68
N LEU A 88 -2.08 9.28 -8.99
CA LEU A 88 -2.80 10.16 -9.91
C LEU A 88 -4.22 9.63 -10.15
N ALA A 89 -5.14 10.53 -10.48
CA ALA A 89 -6.49 10.13 -10.85
C ALA A 89 -6.46 9.21 -12.09
N ASN A 90 -7.25 8.13 -12.02
CA ASN A 90 -7.59 7.30 -13.16
C ASN A 90 -9.10 7.33 -13.31
N SER A 91 -9.60 7.86 -14.42
CA SER A 91 -11.03 7.97 -14.73
C SER A 91 -11.78 6.62 -14.72
N HIS A 92 -11.05 5.51 -14.80
CA HIS A 92 -11.63 4.17 -14.73
C HIS A 92 -11.68 3.59 -13.31
N ILE A 93 -11.08 4.26 -12.32
CA ILE A 93 -11.02 3.81 -10.93
C ILE A 93 -11.60 4.89 -10.03
N SER A 94 -10.87 6.00 -9.84
CA SER A 94 -11.29 7.11 -8.97
C SER A 94 -10.34 8.33 -9.07
N SER A 95 -10.57 9.34 -8.23
CA SER A 95 -9.78 10.58 -8.17
C SER A 95 -8.38 10.44 -7.56
N GLY A 96 -8.08 9.33 -6.88
CA GLY A 96 -6.77 9.06 -6.30
C GLY A 96 -6.36 10.05 -5.19
N GLY A 97 -5.06 10.34 -5.12
CA GLY A 97 -4.52 11.41 -4.27
C GLY A 97 -3.83 10.97 -2.98
N ALA A 98 -3.80 9.67 -2.64
CA ALA A 98 -2.99 9.18 -1.53
C ALA A 98 -1.50 9.31 -1.85
N GLU A 99 -0.70 9.65 -0.82
CA GLU A 99 0.76 9.57 -0.93
C GLU A 99 1.19 8.10 -0.96
N GLN A 100 2.02 7.75 -1.94
CA GLN A 100 2.61 6.44 -2.10
C GLN A 100 4.14 6.52 -2.11
N PHE A 101 4.73 5.51 -1.48
CA PHE A 101 6.16 5.25 -1.46
C PHE A 101 6.44 4.04 -2.34
N TYR A 102 7.17 4.27 -3.42
CA TYR A 102 7.65 3.22 -4.31
C TYR A 102 9.01 2.71 -3.84
N VAL A 103 9.06 1.41 -3.56
CA VAL A 103 10.26 0.65 -3.19
C VAL A 103 10.65 -0.21 -4.38
N ARG A 104 11.89 -0.05 -4.85
CA ARG A 104 12.46 -0.87 -5.92
C ARG A 104 12.63 -2.31 -5.43
N ASP A 105 12.62 -3.26 -6.36
CA ASP A 105 12.77 -4.68 -6.00
C ASP A 105 14.07 -4.97 -5.24
N VAL A 106 15.17 -4.34 -5.64
CA VAL A 106 16.49 -4.44 -4.97
C VAL A 106 16.48 -3.95 -3.52
N ASP A 107 15.51 -3.11 -3.15
CA ASP A 107 15.39 -2.53 -1.81
C ASP A 107 14.34 -3.24 -0.94
N LYS A 108 13.52 -4.16 -1.50
CA LYS A 108 12.50 -4.90 -0.74
C LYS A 108 13.07 -5.71 0.41
N ASN A 109 14.29 -6.23 0.27
CA ASN A 109 14.99 -6.96 1.33
C ASN A 109 15.32 -6.08 2.56
N LYS A 110 15.21 -4.75 2.44
CA LYS A 110 15.37 -3.78 3.54
C LYS A 110 14.08 -3.60 4.34
N LEU A 111 12.96 -4.14 3.89
CA LEU A 111 11.71 -4.21 4.63
C LEU A 111 11.55 -5.56 5.34
N LYS A 112 10.79 -5.56 6.45
CA LYS A 112 10.35 -6.76 7.15
C LYS A 112 8.81 -6.76 7.18
N PRO A 113 8.12 -7.76 6.60
CA PRO A 113 6.71 -7.97 6.85
C PRO A 113 6.51 -8.33 8.33
N THR A 114 5.52 -7.74 9.00
CA THR A 114 5.28 -8.02 10.43
C THR A 114 4.21 -9.07 10.67
N GLY A 115 3.45 -9.46 9.65
CA GLY A 115 2.28 -10.32 9.77
C GLY A 115 1.08 -9.66 10.46
N LYS A 116 1.18 -8.36 10.80
CA LYS A 116 0.12 -7.64 11.49
C LYS A 116 -0.81 -6.99 10.47
N LEU A 117 -2.08 -7.31 10.56
CA LEU A 117 -3.16 -6.73 9.77
C LEU A 117 -3.88 -5.64 10.58
N PHE A 118 -4.41 -4.65 9.88
CA PHE A 118 -5.21 -3.56 10.42
C PHE A 118 -6.44 -3.39 9.53
N ASN A 119 -7.63 -3.47 10.10
CA ASN A 119 -8.86 -3.25 9.36
C ASN A 119 -8.98 -1.79 8.90
N LEU A 120 -9.68 -1.61 7.78
CA LEU A 120 -10.07 -0.32 7.20
C LEU A 120 -11.57 -0.04 7.40
N ASP A 121 -12.18 -0.69 8.41
CA ASP A 121 -13.59 -0.55 8.77
C ASP A 121 -13.88 0.80 9.44
#